data_AF-A0A849PWA6-F1
#
_entry.id   AF-A0A849PWA6-F1
#
_cell.length_a   1.000
_cell.length_b   1.000
_cell.length_c   1.000
_cell.angle_alpha   90.00
_cell.angle_beta   90.00
_cell.angle_gamma   90.00
#
_symmetry.space_group_name_H-M   'P 1'
#
loop_
_entity.id
_entity.type
_entity.pdbx_description
1 polymer ?
#
loop_
_entity_poly.entity_id
_entity_poly.type
_entity_poly.pdbx_seq_one_letter_code
_entity_poly.pdbx_strand_id
1 'polypeptide(L)'
;MAEISDKDALDLLEKRFEKYRPDWRRSISDHVIIVRDLSLFLAGKMIERGENIDLELLSTACLLHDIGYATAKESVRHGIEGAKYLKEKGLEREARAAERHIGVGISREESIRLGLVSRDLIPKTIDEKILCYCDNLDFFDNKTGKHTLKDSKAVEERFGSEMGEEYRRQTEKFNKKIEDMAGKKGMDEFREYADKYNTILATGHKLKL
;
A
#
# COMPACT_ATOMS: atom_id res chain seq x y z
N MET A 1 22.64 -6.66 0.66
CA MET A 1 21.19 -6.90 0.83
C MET A 1 20.71 -7.49 -0.49
N ALA A 2 19.74 -8.43 -0.49
CA ALA A 2 19.23 -8.93 -1.75
C ALA A 2 18.43 -7.83 -2.44
N GLU A 3 18.72 -7.58 -3.72
CA GLU A 3 17.93 -6.69 -4.58
C GLU A 3 17.00 -7.57 -5.42
N ILE A 4 15.74 -7.14 -5.57
CA ILE A 4 14.71 -7.86 -6.33
C ILE A 4 14.17 -6.94 -7.41
N SER A 5 13.99 -7.46 -8.63
CA SER A 5 13.35 -6.70 -9.71
C SER A 5 11.83 -6.64 -9.51
N ASP A 6 11.15 -5.65 -10.10
CA ASP A 6 9.67 -5.56 -10.10
C ASP A 6 9.03 -6.88 -10.57
N LYS A 7 9.57 -7.47 -11.64
CA LYS A 7 9.07 -8.73 -12.18
C LYS A 7 9.24 -9.87 -11.19
N ASP A 8 10.40 -9.99 -10.55
CA ASP A 8 10.65 -11.06 -9.57
C ASP A 8 9.81 -10.86 -8.30
N ALA A 9 9.55 -9.60 -7.92
CA ALA A 9 8.69 -9.26 -6.79
C ALA A 9 7.23 -9.68 -7.05
N LEU A 10 6.68 -9.34 -8.22
CA LEU A 10 5.34 -9.79 -8.60
C LEU A 10 5.27 -11.31 -8.74
N ASP A 11 6.27 -11.95 -9.36
CA ASP A 11 6.34 -13.41 -9.47
C ASP A 11 6.38 -14.08 -8.08
N LEU A 12 7.10 -13.48 -7.11
CA LEU A 12 7.17 -13.98 -5.73
C LEU A 12 5.81 -13.90 -5.03
N LEU A 13 5.11 -12.78 -5.17
CA LEU A 13 3.74 -12.59 -4.68
C LEU A 13 2.81 -13.63 -5.30
N GLU A 14 2.76 -13.68 -6.62
CA GLU A 14 1.88 -14.56 -7.39
C GLU A 14 2.08 -16.04 -7.05
N LYS A 15 3.34 -16.50 -6.96
CA LYS A 15 3.66 -17.89 -6.57
C LYS A 15 3.21 -18.22 -5.16
N ARG A 16 3.28 -17.24 -4.23
CA ARG A 16 2.82 -17.45 -2.85
C ARG A 16 1.30 -17.56 -2.82
N PHE A 17 0.57 -16.70 -3.53
CA PHE A 17 -0.88 -16.76 -3.60
C PHE A 17 -1.37 -18.02 -4.33
N GLU A 18 -0.74 -18.41 -5.44
CA GLU A 18 -1.04 -19.68 -6.14
C GLU A 18 -1.01 -20.87 -5.17
N LYS A 19 -0.02 -20.89 -4.26
CA LYS A 19 0.15 -21.99 -3.31
C LYS A 19 -0.85 -21.98 -2.15
N TYR A 20 -1.20 -20.82 -1.61
CA TYR A 20 -1.94 -20.73 -0.34
C TYR A 20 -3.35 -20.15 -0.46
N ARG A 21 -3.60 -19.27 -1.43
CA ARG A 21 -4.90 -18.60 -1.69
C ARG A 21 -5.08 -18.27 -3.18
N PRO A 22 -5.21 -19.28 -4.06
CA PRO A 22 -5.25 -19.07 -5.52
C PRO A 22 -6.42 -18.18 -5.95
N ASP A 23 -7.56 -18.24 -5.24
CA ASP A 23 -8.75 -17.43 -5.56
C ASP A 23 -8.50 -15.91 -5.43
N TRP A 24 -7.52 -15.49 -4.62
CA TRP A 24 -7.18 -14.09 -4.41
C TRP A 24 -6.04 -13.63 -5.32
N ARG A 25 -5.37 -14.57 -6.02
CA ARG A 25 -4.15 -14.29 -6.79
C ARG A 25 -4.36 -13.18 -7.81
N ARG A 26 -5.51 -13.15 -8.48
CA ARG A 26 -5.80 -12.12 -9.48
C ARG A 26 -6.03 -10.75 -8.85
N SER A 27 -6.96 -10.65 -7.89
CA SER A 27 -7.30 -9.37 -7.26
C SER A 27 -6.11 -8.77 -6.53
N ILE A 28 -5.30 -9.58 -5.84
CA ILE A 28 -4.11 -9.07 -5.16
C ILE A 28 -3.04 -8.61 -6.14
N SER A 29 -2.88 -9.28 -7.28
CA SER A 29 -1.92 -8.85 -8.31
C SER A 29 -2.36 -7.52 -8.93
N ASP A 30 -3.66 -7.38 -9.23
CA ASP A 30 -4.21 -6.13 -9.73
C ASP A 30 -4.02 -5.00 -8.69
N HIS A 31 -4.35 -5.25 -7.42
CA HIS A 31 -4.15 -4.31 -6.31
C HIS A 31 -2.71 -3.79 -6.21
N VAL A 32 -1.72 -4.69 -6.11
CA VAL A 32 -0.33 -4.24 -5.90
C VAL A 32 0.23 -3.48 -7.10
N ILE A 33 -0.24 -3.77 -8.32
CA ILE A 33 0.13 -3.02 -9.53
C ILE A 33 -0.48 -1.62 -9.49
N ILE A 34 -1.76 -1.50 -9.11
CA ILE A 34 -2.43 -0.21 -8.92
C ILE A 34 -1.65 0.65 -7.91
N VAL A 35 -1.34 0.09 -6.73
CA VAL A 35 -0.64 0.81 -5.66
C VAL A 35 0.76 1.22 -6.10
N ARG A 36 1.48 0.36 -6.81
CA ARG A 36 2.82 0.65 -7.36
C ARG A 36 2.78 1.81 -8.34
N ASP A 37 1.85 1.78 -9.29
CA ASP A 37 1.75 2.81 -10.33
C ASP A 37 1.37 4.17 -9.75
N LEU A 38 0.39 4.20 -8.83
CA LEU A 38 0.04 5.42 -8.10
C LEU A 38 1.22 5.97 -7.30
N SER A 39 1.92 5.09 -6.57
CA SER A 39 3.04 5.47 -5.71
C SER A 39 4.18 6.08 -6.52
N LEU A 40 4.54 5.48 -7.66
CA LEU A 40 5.59 6.01 -8.53
C LEU A 40 5.21 7.33 -9.19
N PHE A 41 3.94 7.50 -9.59
CA PHE A 41 3.48 8.78 -10.11
C PHE A 41 3.60 9.88 -9.05
N LEU A 42 3.07 9.63 -7.84
CA LEU A 42 3.09 10.59 -6.74
C LEU A 42 4.52 10.92 -6.31
N ALA A 43 5.38 9.90 -6.21
CA ALA A 43 6.80 10.06 -5.93
C ALA A 43 7.50 10.95 -6.96
N GLY A 44 7.20 10.79 -8.25
CA GLY A 44 7.71 11.67 -9.30
C GLY A 44 7.38 13.14 -9.05
N LYS A 45 6.14 13.44 -8.63
CA LYS A 45 5.72 14.81 -8.29
C LYS A 45 6.44 15.37 -7.06
N MET A 46 6.74 14.52 -6.08
CA MET A 46 7.51 14.91 -4.91
C MET A 46 9.00 15.13 -5.21
N ILE A 47 9.59 14.30 -6.09
CA ILE A 47 10.97 14.46 -6.56
C ILE A 47 11.14 15.77 -7.34
N GLU A 48 10.17 16.14 -8.19
CA GLU A 48 10.13 17.45 -8.88
C GLU A 48 10.20 18.64 -7.89
N ARG A 49 9.83 18.41 -6.63
CA ARG A 49 9.84 19.39 -5.54
C ARG A 49 11.04 19.26 -4.60
N GLY A 50 11.97 18.35 -4.90
CA GLY A 50 13.23 18.16 -4.17
C GLY A 50 13.18 17.12 -3.06
N GLU A 51 12.12 16.31 -2.97
CA GLU A 51 12.09 15.19 -2.01
C GLU A 51 13.04 14.06 -2.47
N ASN A 52 13.72 13.44 -1.51
CA ASN A 52 14.60 12.29 -1.76
C ASN A 52 13.83 10.99 -1.52
N ILE A 53 13.50 10.28 -2.60
CA ILE A 53 12.67 9.08 -2.60
C ILE A 53 13.42 7.97 -3.32
N ASP A 54 13.45 6.79 -2.71
CA ASP A 54 14.02 5.59 -3.28
C ASP A 54 12.97 4.86 -4.12
N LEU A 55 12.95 5.16 -5.43
CA LEU A 55 11.95 4.61 -6.34
C LEU A 55 12.05 3.09 -6.51
N GLU A 56 13.26 2.53 -6.41
CA GLU A 56 13.47 1.07 -6.51
C GLU A 56 12.81 0.38 -5.32
N LEU A 57 13.10 0.84 -4.10
CA LEU A 57 12.46 0.33 -2.90
C LEU A 57 10.95 0.56 -2.92
N LEU A 58 10.49 1.75 -3.31
CA LEU A 58 9.07 2.07 -3.33
C LEU A 58 8.32 1.10 -4.23
N SER A 59 8.83 0.85 -5.43
CA SER A 59 8.22 -0.07 -6.39
C SER A 59 8.13 -1.50 -5.83
N THR A 60 9.24 -2.06 -5.34
CA THR A 60 9.25 -3.44 -4.81
C THR A 60 8.45 -3.58 -3.53
N ALA A 61 8.45 -2.57 -2.67
CA ALA A 61 7.62 -2.52 -1.46
C ALA A 61 6.14 -2.51 -1.82
N CYS A 62 5.70 -1.71 -2.79
CA CYS A 62 4.32 -1.74 -3.28
C CYS A 62 3.92 -3.12 -3.80
N LEU A 63 4.80 -3.80 -4.54
CA LEU A 63 4.50 -5.13 -5.08
C LEU A 63 4.42 -6.25 -4.02
N LEU A 64 4.98 -6.02 -2.83
CA LEU A 64 5.14 -7.05 -1.80
C LEU A 64 4.44 -6.74 -0.47
N HIS A 65 3.87 -5.53 -0.29
CA HIS A 65 3.32 -5.10 1.00
C HIS A 65 2.27 -6.09 1.55
N ASP A 66 1.45 -6.62 0.65
CA ASP A 66 0.32 -7.49 0.93
C ASP A 66 0.61 -9.00 0.83
N ILE A 67 1.88 -9.39 0.65
CA ILE A 67 2.28 -10.80 0.49
C ILE A 67 1.90 -11.69 1.67
N GLY A 68 1.66 -11.11 2.85
CA GLY A 68 1.23 -11.82 4.04
C GLY A 68 -0.20 -12.33 3.98
N TYR A 69 -1.09 -11.73 3.18
CA TYR A 69 -2.49 -12.16 3.07
C TYR A 69 -2.62 -13.60 2.60
N ALA A 70 -1.63 -14.13 1.87
CA ALA A 70 -1.57 -15.52 1.45
C ALA A 70 -1.69 -16.50 2.64
N THR A 71 -1.21 -16.14 3.83
CA THR A 71 -1.23 -17.01 5.02
C THR A 71 -2.00 -16.45 6.21
N ALA A 72 -2.25 -15.13 6.23
CA ALA A 72 -2.77 -14.44 7.40
C ALA A 72 -4.20 -14.85 7.77
N LYS A 73 -4.38 -15.28 9.02
CA LYS A 73 -5.71 -15.68 9.54
C LYS A 73 -6.63 -14.49 9.83
N GLU A 74 -6.04 -13.35 10.16
CA GLU A 74 -6.73 -12.10 10.46
C GLU A 74 -6.14 -11.02 9.56
N SER A 75 -6.98 -10.15 9.00
CA SER A 75 -6.52 -9.12 8.06
C SER A 75 -5.38 -8.30 8.66
N VAL A 76 -5.52 -7.78 9.88
CA VAL A 76 -4.48 -6.95 10.53
C VAL A 76 -3.12 -7.64 10.73
N ARG A 77 -3.02 -8.98 10.59
CA ARG A 77 -1.76 -9.71 10.74
C ARG A 77 -0.94 -9.82 9.45
N HIS A 78 -1.52 -9.49 8.28
CA HIS A 78 -0.84 -9.70 7.00
C HIS A 78 0.49 -8.94 6.92
N GLY A 79 0.58 -7.71 7.44
CA GLY A 79 1.84 -6.97 7.45
C GLY A 79 2.96 -7.69 8.23
N ILE A 80 2.64 -8.28 9.40
CA ILE A 80 3.61 -9.01 10.22
C ILE A 80 4.02 -10.34 9.56
N GLU A 81 3.06 -11.08 9.03
CA GLU A 81 3.32 -12.36 8.35
C GLU A 81 4.11 -12.16 7.05
N GLY A 82 3.77 -11.13 6.29
CA GLY A 82 4.48 -10.72 5.10
C GLY A 82 5.92 -10.33 5.41
N ALA A 83 6.12 -9.47 6.41
CA ALA A 83 7.46 -9.07 6.85
C ALA A 83 8.32 -10.25 7.31
N LYS A 84 7.77 -11.21 8.04
CA LYS A 84 8.49 -12.43 8.42
C LYS A 84 8.96 -13.20 7.19
N TYR A 85 8.05 -13.42 6.23
CA TYR A 85 8.39 -14.15 5.01
C TYR A 85 9.45 -13.43 4.16
N LEU A 86 9.34 -12.10 4.01
CA LEU A 86 10.28 -11.30 3.23
C LEU A 86 11.69 -11.31 3.87
N LYS A 87 11.78 -11.28 5.20
CA LYS A 87 13.06 -11.44 5.92
C LYS A 87 13.71 -12.80 5.65
N GLU A 88 12.93 -13.88 5.63
CA GLU A 88 13.43 -15.22 5.25
C GLU A 88 13.95 -15.28 3.81
N LYS A 89 13.56 -14.32 2.95
CA LYS A 89 14.07 -14.15 1.57
C LYS A 89 15.23 -13.16 1.45
N GLY A 90 15.68 -12.56 2.54
CA GLY A 90 16.73 -11.54 2.54
C GLY A 90 16.27 -10.15 2.08
N LEU A 91 14.95 -9.93 1.97
CA LEU A 91 14.30 -8.69 1.54
C LEU A 91 13.92 -7.83 2.75
N GLU A 92 14.95 -7.43 3.51
CA GLU A 92 14.79 -6.71 4.78
C GLU A 92 14.15 -5.33 4.63
N ARG A 93 14.31 -4.67 3.48
CA ARG A 93 13.80 -3.31 3.26
C ARG A 93 12.30 -3.36 2.99
N GLU A 94 11.89 -4.25 2.10
CA GLU A 94 10.51 -4.57 1.74
C GLU A 94 9.76 -5.11 2.95
N ALA A 95 10.40 -5.96 3.76
CA ALA A 95 9.82 -6.46 5.01
C ALA A 95 9.44 -5.33 5.98
N ARG A 96 10.25 -4.27 6.08
CA ARG A 96 9.94 -3.12 6.95
C ARG A 96 8.77 -2.32 6.44
N ALA A 97 8.68 -2.11 5.13
CA ALA A 97 7.54 -1.47 4.51
C ALA A 97 6.27 -2.31 4.74
N ALA A 98 6.34 -3.62 4.50
CA ALA A 98 5.23 -4.55 4.69
C ALA A 98 4.69 -4.56 6.14
N GLU A 99 5.53 -4.53 7.17
CA GLU A 99 5.00 -4.51 8.55
C GLU A 99 4.42 -3.16 9.00
N ARG A 100 4.67 -2.07 8.26
CA ARG A 100 4.28 -0.70 8.63
C ARG A 100 3.16 -0.11 7.81
N HIS A 101 2.75 -0.77 6.72
CA HIS A 101 1.85 -0.16 5.76
C HIS A 101 0.38 -0.12 6.21
N ILE A 102 0.00 -0.95 7.19
CA ILE A 102 -1.41 -1.15 7.58
C ILE A 102 -2.06 0.17 8.03
N GLY A 103 -3.11 0.58 7.31
CA GLY A 103 -3.80 1.85 7.54
C GLY A 103 -2.86 3.02 7.33
N VAL A 104 -2.74 3.90 8.33
CA VAL A 104 -1.72 4.97 8.36
C VAL A 104 -0.58 4.68 9.36
N GLY A 105 -0.41 3.41 9.69
CA GLY A 105 0.48 2.89 10.72
C GLY A 105 -0.24 2.50 12.01
N ILE A 106 0.37 1.61 12.78
CA ILE A 106 -0.14 1.13 14.07
C ILE A 106 0.85 1.50 15.17
N SER A 107 0.41 2.28 16.17
CA SER A 107 1.24 2.62 17.34
C SER A 107 1.60 1.38 18.15
N ARG A 108 2.65 1.47 18.97
CA ARG A 108 2.99 0.41 19.91
C ARG A 108 1.80 0.01 20.80
N GLU A 109 1.06 0.97 21.34
CA GLU A 109 -0.08 0.71 22.21
C GLU A 109 -1.19 -0.04 21.46
N GLU A 110 -1.52 0.37 20.23
CA GLU A 110 -2.48 -0.33 19.38
C GLU A 110 -2.00 -1.73 19.01
N SER A 111 -0.73 -1.87 18.62
CA SER A 111 -0.12 -3.14 18.23
C SER A 111 -0.17 -4.15 19.39
N ILE A 112 0.03 -3.69 20.63
CA ILE A 112 -0.15 -4.53 21.83
C ILE A 112 -1.63 -4.90 22.03
N ARG A 113 -2.56 -3.94 21.92
CA ARG A 113 -4.01 -4.19 22.05
C ARG A 113 -4.53 -5.19 21.01
N LEU A 114 -3.99 -5.14 19.80
CA LEU A 114 -4.32 -6.03 18.68
C LEU A 114 -3.61 -7.39 18.78
N GLY A 115 -2.77 -7.62 19.79
CA GLY A 115 -2.02 -8.87 19.95
C GLY A 115 -1.04 -9.14 18.80
N LEU A 116 -0.47 -8.09 18.22
CA LEU A 116 0.53 -8.15 17.15
C LEU A 116 1.93 -8.26 17.76
N VAL A 117 2.68 -7.16 17.82
CA VAL A 117 4.04 -7.07 18.36
C VAL A 117 4.17 -5.91 19.33
N SER A 118 5.16 -5.94 20.23
CA SER A 118 5.36 -4.88 21.23
C SER A 118 6.24 -3.72 20.75
N ARG A 119 5.97 -3.18 19.55
CA ARG A 119 6.71 -2.06 18.92
C ARG A 119 5.85 -1.27 17.94
N ASP A 120 6.31 -0.07 17.57
CA ASP A 120 5.66 0.75 16.55
C ASP A 120 5.75 0.12 15.15
N LEU A 121 4.62 0.12 14.47
CA LEU A 121 4.43 -0.27 13.07
C LEU A 121 3.97 0.94 12.26
N ILE A 122 4.60 2.10 12.52
CA ILE A 122 4.29 3.36 11.85
C ILE A 122 5.28 3.58 10.70
N PRO A 123 4.82 4.02 9.51
CA PRO A 123 5.71 4.34 8.39
C PRO A 123 6.67 5.48 8.74
N LYS A 124 7.96 5.27 8.47
CA LYS A 124 9.07 6.15 8.87
C LYS A 124 9.61 6.94 7.70
N THR A 125 9.94 6.27 6.59
CA THR A 125 10.51 6.93 5.39
C THR A 125 9.42 7.59 4.56
N ILE A 126 9.80 8.44 3.60
CA ILE A 126 8.84 9.05 2.67
C ILE A 126 8.21 7.96 1.80
N ASP A 127 9.02 7.00 1.33
CA ASP A 127 8.57 5.86 0.51
C ASP A 127 7.53 5.01 1.25
N GLU A 128 7.78 4.67 2.53
CA GLU A 128 6.82 3.94 3.36
C GLU A 128 5.50 4.71 3.51
N LYS A 129 5.54 6.05 3.57
CA LYS A 129 4.33 6.86 3.70
C LYS A 129 3.57 7.00 2.39
N ILE A 130 4.27 7.09 1.26
CA ILE A 130 3.65 7.08 -0.07
C ILE A 130 2.92 5.76 -0.28
N LEU A 131 3.57 4.64 0.05
CA LEU A 131 2.95 3.32 0.01
C LEU A 131 1.64 3.29 0.84
N CYS A 132 1.68 3.66 2.12
CA CYS A 132 0.46 3.74 2.94
C CYS A 132 -0.62 4.64 2.31
N TYR A 133 -0.23 5.80 1.80
CA TYR A 133 -1.18 6.74 1.22
C TYR A 133 -1.88 6.11 0.00
N CYS A 134 -1.11 5.60 -0.96
CA CYS A 134 -1.63 5.04 -2.20
C CYS A 134 -2.37 3.71 -2.01
N ASP A 135 -1.91 2.85 -1.10
CA ASP A 135 -2.59 1.61 -0.71
C ASP A 135 -4.03 1.89 -0.26
N ASN A 136 -4.21 2.88 0.60
CA ASN A 136 -5.53 3.22 1.12
C ASN A 136 -6.51 3.77 0.08
N LEU A 137 -6.02 4.30 -1.05
CA LEU A 137 -6.87 4.86 -2.11
C LEU A 137 -7.58 3.78 -2.94
N ASP A 138 -7.07 2.55 -2.94
CA ASP A 138 -7.70 1.46 -3.67
C ASP A 138 -8.79 0.77 -2.84
N PHE A 139 -10.03 0.85 -3.33
CA PHE A 139 -11.19 0.25 -2.68
C PHE A 139 -11.61 -1.00 -3.46
N PHE A 140 -11.49 -2.15 -2.83
CA PHE A 140 -11.95 -3.41 -3.38
C PHE A 140 -13.39 -3.72 -2.96
N ASP A 141 -14.27 -3.90 -3.94
CA ASP A 141 -15.65 -4.37 -3.70
C ASP A 141 -15.72 -5.90 -3.81
N ASN A 142 -15.84 -6.57 -2.66
CA ASN A 142 -15.98 -8.02 -2.56
C ASN A 142 -17.22 -8.59 -3.30
N LYS A 143 -18.26 -7.78 -3.55
CA LYS A 143 -19.48 -8.24 -4.25
C LYS A 143 -19.28 -8.28 -5.75
N THR A 144 -18.56 -7.29 -6.29
CA THR A 144 -18.35 -7.16 -7.74
C THR A 144 -16.97 -7.64 -8.18
N GLY A 145 -16.03 -7.85 -7.24
CA GLY A 145 -14.65 -8.23 -7.50
C GLY A 145 -13.84 -7.13 -8.18
N LYS A 146 -14.19 -5.86 -7.96
CA LYS A 146 -13.62 -4.71 -8.67
C LYS A 146 -12.85 -3.78 -7.74
N HIS A 147 -11.71 -3.32 -8.24
CA HIS A 147 -10.94 -2.22 -7.68
C HIS A 147 -11.50 -0.89 -8.15
N THR A 148 -11.47 0.12 -7.29
CA THR A 148 -11.87 1.49 -7.62
C THR A 148 -11.07 2.45 -6.78
N LEU A 149 -10.36 3.36 -7.45
CA LEU A 149 -9.62 4.40 -6.77
C LEU A 149 -10.58 5.47 -6.25
N LYS A 150 -10.36 5.86 -5.00
CA LYS A 150 -11.05 6.96 -4.31
C LYS A 150 -10.04 8.02 -3.89
N ASP A 151 -10.54 9.17 -3.46
CA ASP A 151 -9.71 10.24 -2.93
C ASP A 151 -9.45 10.05 -1.42
N SER A 152 -8.55 10.87 -0.88
CA SER A 152 -8.18 10.85 0.54
C SER A 152 -9.36 11.12 1.47
N LYS A 153 -10.36 11.91 1.04
CA LYS A 153 -11.57 12.17 1.84
C LYS A 153 -12.42 10.91 2.02
N ALA A 154 -12.60 10.13 0.96
CA ALA A 154 -13.30 8.84 1.05
C ALA A 154 -12.57 7.87 1.99
N VAL A 155 -11.23 7.88 2.02
CA VAL A 155 -10.43 7.11 2.99
C VAL A 155 -10.71 7.57 4.42
N GLU A 156 -10.69 8.89 4.66
CA GLU A 156 -10.95 9.48 5.97
C GLU A 156 -12.36 9.13 6.48
N GLU A 157 -13.38 9.18 5.60
CA GLU A 157 -14.75 8.79 5.93
C GLU A 157 -14.88 7.30 6.24
N ARG A 158 -14.25 6.43 5.43
CA ARG A 158 -14.20 4.98 5.68
C ARG A 158 -13.59 4.70 7.05
N PHE A 159 -12.40 5.22 7.31
CA PHE A 159 -11.67 5.01 8.54
C PHE A 159 -12.34 5.64 9.77
N GLY A 160 -13.01 6.78 9.62
CA GLY A 160 -13.86 7.33 10.67
C GLY A 160 -15.03 6.42 11.03
N SER A 161 -15.65 5.80 10.02
CA SER A 161 -16.77 4.87 10.22
C SER A 161 -16.34 3.53 10.83
N GLU A 162 -15.17 3.01 10.42
CA GLU A 162 -14.67 1.70 10.86
C GLU A 162 -13.93 1.76 12.20
N MET A 163 -13.18 2.84 12.46
CA MET A 163 -12.23 2.94 13.57
C MET A 163 -12.48 4.14 14.49
N GLY A 164 -13.42 5.02 14.14
CA GLY A 164 -13.83 6.18 14.93
C GLY A 164 -13.12 7.49 14.57
N GLU A 165 -13.67 8.58 15.09
CA GLU A 165 -13.26 9.96 14.76
C GLU A 165 -11.81 10.30 15.14
N GLU A 166 -11.22 9.64 16.14
CA GLU A 166 -9.82 9.84 16.47
C GLU A 166 -8.90 9.32 15.35
N TYR A 167 -9.19 8.13 14.83
CA TYR A 167 -8.42 7.53 13.74
C TYR A 167 -8.62 8.27 12.42
N ARG A 168 -9.84 8.79 12.17
CA ARG A 168 -10.09 9.73 11.07
C ARG A 168 -9.17 10.94 11.13
N ARG A 169 -9.09 11.63 12.28
CA ARG A 169 -8.21 12.81 12.44
C ARG A 169 -6.73 12.48 12.28
N GLN A 170 -6.30 11.29 12.68
CA GLN A 170 -4.94 10.82 12.43
C GLN A 170 -4.69 10.65 10.92
N THR A 171 -5.66 10.06 10.22
CA THR A 171 -5.63 9.84 8.77
C THR A 171 -5.60 11.17 8.01
N GLU A 172 -6.45 12.14 8.37
CA GLU A 172 -6.45 13.49 7.78
C GLU A 172 -5.08 14.16 7.91
N LYS A 173 -4.46 14.09 9.09
CA LYS A 173 -3.11 14.65 9.32
C LYS A 173 -2.04 13.92 8.52
N PHE A 174 -2.17 12.61 8.35
CA PHE A 174 -1.25 11.80 7.57
C PHE A 174 -1.35 12.17 6.09
N ASN A 175 -2.56 12.11 5.52
CA ASN A 175 -2.86 12.45 4.14
C ASN A 175 -2.39 13.87 3.82
N LYS A 176 -2.75 14.85 4.64
CA LYS A 176 -2.38 16.25 4.43
C LYS A 176 -0.86 16.43 4.28
N LYS A 177 -0.04 15.75 5.09
CA LYS A 177 1.41 15.85 4.99
C LYS A 177 1.94 15.36 3.65
N ILE A 178 1.39 14.24 3.14
CA ILE A 178 1.74 13.69 1.84
C ILE A 178 1.33 14.65 0.73
N GLU A 179 0.10 15.14 0.79
CA GLU A 179 -0.43 16.09 -0.21
C GLU A 179 0.34 17.42 -0.22
N ASP A 180 0.77 17.92 0.94
CA ASP A 180 1.59 19.13 1.05
C ASP A 180 2.98 18.94 0.41
N MET A 181 3.60 17.75 0.57
CA MET A 181 4.89 17.43 -0.06
C MET A 181 4.78 17.40 -1.59
N ALA A 182 3.73 16.79 -2.14
CA ALA A 182 3.44 16.81 -3.58
C ALA A 182 3.02 18.20 -4.10
N GLY A 183 2.47 19.04 -3.22
CA GLY A 183 1.98 20.37 -3.53
C GLY A 183 0.71 20.37 -4.39
N LYS A 184 0.03 21.51 -4.47
CA LYS A 184 -1.27 21.63 -5.17
C LYS A 184 -1.20 21.12 -6.62
N LYS A 185 -0.20 21.58 -7.39
CA LYS A 185 -0.03 21.17 -8.80
C LYS A 185 0.19 19.65 -8.92
N GLY A 186 1.07 19.08 -8.09
CA GLY A 186 1.35 17.64 -8.11
C GLY A 186 0.12 16.81 -7.75
N MET A 187 -0.68 17.28 -6.78
CA MET A 187 -1.93 16.62 -6.40
C MET A 187 -3.03 16.75 -7.46
N ASP A 188 -3.12 17.88 -8.16
CA ASP A 188 -4.06 18.04 -9.28
C ASP A 188 -3.73 17.05 -10.40
N GLU A 189 -2.45 16.93 -10.78
CA GLU A 189 -1.99 15.95 -11.78
C GLU A 189 -2.17 14.49 -11.31
N PHE A 190 -1.94 14.22 -10.02
CA PHE A 190 -2.14 12.88 -9.44
C PHE A 190 -3.61 12.47 -9.46
N ARG A 191 -4.55 13.38 -9.18
CA ARG A 191 -6.00 13.10 -9.29
C ARG A 191 -6.40 12.80 -10.72
N GLU A 192 -5.92 13.60 -11.69
CA GLU A 192 -6.17 13.31 -13.11
C GLU A 192 -5.61 11.95 -13.53
N TYR A 193 -4.44 11.57 -13.00
CA TYR A 193 -3.84 10.26 -13.25
C TYR A 193 -4.71 9.14 -12.67
N ALA A 194 -5.16 9.25 -11.41
CA ALA A 194 -6.04 8.29 -10.77
C ALA A 194 -7.39 8.14 -11.49
N ASP A 195 -7.99 9.24 -11.98
CA ASP A 195 -9.24 9.22 -12.73
C ASP A 195 -9.09 8.50 -14.09
N LYS A 196 -7.97 8.74 -14.80
CA LYS A 196 -7.62 7.99 -16.01
C LYS A 196 -7.42 6.51 -15.70
N TYR A 197 -6.77 6.20 -14.58
CA TYR A 197 -6.55 4.81 -14.14
C TYR A 197 -7.88 4.10 -13.85
N ASN A 198 -8.83 4.77 -13.18
CA ASN A 198 -10.19 4.25 -12.97
C ASN A 198 -10.89 3.92 -14.29
N THR A 199 -10.67 4.72 -15.35
CA THR A 199 -11.20 4.44 -16.68
C THR A 199 -10.62 3.12 -17.24
N ILE A 200 -9.32 2.87 -17.02
CA ILE A 200 -8.68 1.60 -17.41
C ILE A 200 -9.28 0.43 -16.62
N LEU A 201 -9.41 0.56 -15.30
CA LEU A 201 -10.02 -0.48 -14.44
C LEU A 201 -11.45 -0.83 -14.89
N ALA A 202 -12.23 0.16 -15.32
CA ALA A 202 -13.59 -0.05 -15.81
C ALA A 202 -13.67 -0.91 -17.09
N THR A 203 -12.60 -0.94 -17.90
CA THR A 203 -12.54 -1.79 -19.11
C THR A 203 -12.33 -3.27 -18.83
N GLY A 204 -11.95 -3.65 -17.60
CA GLY A 204 -11.67 -5.04 -17.22
C GLY A 204 -10.40 -5.64 -17.83
N HIS A 205 -9.54 -4.81 -18.46
CA HIS A 205 -8.24 -5.24 -18.94
C HIS A 205 -7.39 -5.73 -17.77
N LYS A 206 -6.65 -6.83 -18.00
CA LYS A 206 -5.68 -7.33 -17.02
C LYS A 206 -4.53 -6.34 -16.91
N LEU A 207 -4.23 -5.90 -15.69
CA LEU A 207 -3.07 -5.06 -15.43
C LEU A 207 -1.78 -5.87 -15.61
N LYS A 208 -0.72 -5.20 -16.07
CA LYS A 208 0.59 -5.79 -16.31
C LYS A 208 1.66 -4.79 -15.91
N LEU A 209 2.75 -5.31 -15.36
CA LEU A 209 4.03 -4.61 -15.24
C LEU A 209 4.62 -4.32 -16.62
#